data_AF-A0A9D7JET0-F1
#
_entry.id   AF-A0A9D7JET0-F1
#
_cell.length_a   1.000
_cell.length_b   1.000
_cell.length_c   1.000
_cell.angle_alpha   90.00
_cell.angle_beta   90.00
_cell.angle_gamma   90.00
#
_symmetry.space_group_name_H-M   'P 1'
#
loop_
_entity.id
_entity.type
_entity.pdbx_description
1 polymer ?
#
loop_
_entity_poly.entity_id
_entity_poly.type
_entity_poly.pdbx_seq_one_letter_code
_entity_poly.pdbx_strand_id
1 'polypeptide(L)' 'MVVGPYVRVNNIDCRDFTHTVTLAGGTFARKGTACRDAAGSWSVAG' A
#
# COMPACT_ATOMS: atom_id res chain seq x y z
N MET A 1 -11.23 0.11 -0.82
CA MET A 1 -9.79 0.32 -0.56
C MET A 1 -9.65 1.49 0.39
N VAL A 2 -8.89 1.32 1.47
CA VAL A 2 -8.57 2.42 2.39
C VAL A 2 -7.08 2.68 2.26
N VAL A 3 -6.73 3.90 1.87
CA VAL A 3 -5.33 4.36 1.79
C VAL A 3 -5.03 5.05 3.12
N GLY A 4 -4.00 4.59 3.81
CA GLY A 4 -3.52 5.19 5.04
C GLY A 4 -2.81 6.52 4.80
N PRO A 5 -2.48 7.27 5.87
CA PRO A 5 -1.73 8.51 5.76
C PRO A 5 -0.35 8.28 5.11
N TYR A 6 0.17 9.30 4.43
CA TYR A 6 1.52 9.27 3.88
C TYR A 6 2.54 9.25 5.03
N VAL A 7 3.40 8.24 5.02
CA VAL A 7 4.49 8.09 5.98
C VAL A 7 5.80 8.32 5.21
N ARG A 8 6.49 9.41 5.52
CA ARG A 8 7.76 9.74 4.85
C ARG A 8 8.89 9.09 5.62
N VAL A 9 9.48 8.04 5.06
CA VAL A 9 10.56 7.27 5.69
C VAL A 9 11.83 7.51 4.88
N ASN A 10 12.85 8.09 5.49
CA ASN A 10 14.17 8.29 4.85
C ASN A 10 14.11 9.01 3.47
N ASN A 11 13.27 10.04 3.36
CA ASN A 11 12.99 10.81 2.15
C ASN A 11 12.23 10.06 1.02
N ILE A 12 11.65 8.90 1.33
CA ILE A 12 10.78 8.10 0.46
C ILE A 12 9.35 8.26 0.97
N ASP A 13 8.41 8.57 0.07
CA ASP A 13 6.99 8.66 0.42
C ASP A 13 6.38 7.26 0.44
N CYS A 14 6.19 6.68 1.62
CA CYS A 14 5.49 5.41 1.77
C CYS A 14 4.01 5.64 2.11
N ARG A 15 3.15 4.74 1.63
CA ARG A 15 1.72 4.73 1.93
C ARG A 15 1.30 3.31 2.29
N ASP A 16 0.56 3.20 3.38
CA ASP A 16 -0.09 1.94 3.71
C ASP A 16 -1.37 1.82 2.90
N PHE A 17 -1.66 0.62 2.39
CA PHE A 17 -2.90 0.34 1.70
C PHE A 17 -3.49 -0.97 2.20
N THR A 18 -4.81 -0.97 2.35
CA THR A 18 -5.58 -2.20 2.58
C THR A 18 -6.30 -2.58 1.30
N HIS A 19 -5.85 -3.67 0.67
CA HIS A 19 -6.45 -4.26 -0.52
C HIS A 19 -7.42 -5.37 -0.10
N THR A 20 -8.71 -5.13 -0.33
CA THR A 20 -9.79 -6.08 -0.06
C THR A 20 -10.22 -6.71 -1.37
N VAL A 21 -10.11 -8.03 -1.49
CA VAL A 21 -10.57 -8.83 -2.63
C VAL A 21 -11.73 -9.70 -2.21
N THR A 22 -12.82 -9.69 -2.97
CA THR A 22 -13.95 -10.59 -2.73
C THR A 22 -13.87 -11.75 -3.72
N LEU A 23 -13.74 -12.98 -3.24
CA LEU A 23 -13.59 -14.20 -4.03
C LEU A 23 -14.54 -15.26 -3.47
N ALA A 24 -15.37 -15.87 -4.33
CA ALA A 24 -16.29 -16.96 -3.98
C ALA A 24 -17.16 -16.70 -2.72
N GLY A 25 -17.61 -15.45 -2.52
CA GLY A 25 -18.40 -15.05 -1.35
C GLY A 25 -17.59 -14.76 -0.07
N GLY A 26 -16.28 -15.01 -0.08
CA GLY A 26 -15.36 -14.62 0.98
C GLY A 26 -14.71 -13.25 0.70
N THR A 27 -14.53 -12.44 1.74
CA THR A 27 -13.77 -11.18 1.64
C THR A 27 -12.38 -11.37 2.24
N PHE A 28 -11.35 -11.12 1.45
CA PHE A 28 -9.95 -11.26 1.82
C PHE A 28 -9.30 -9.87 1.87
N ALA A 29 -8.85 -9.44 3.04
CA ALA A 29 -8.13 -8.19 3.20
C ALA A 29 -6.62 -8.44 3.34
N ARG A 30 -5.81 -7.85 2.47
CA ARG A 30 -4.34 -7.75 2.63
C ARG A 30 -3.95 -6.32 2.93
N LYS A 31 -3.16 -6.13 3.98
CA LYS A 31 -2.47 -4.87 4.26
C LYS A 31 -1.07 -4.96 3.67
N GLY A 32 -0.62 -3.88 3.04
CA GLY A 32 0.75 -3.77 2.54
C GLY A 32 1.18 -2.32 2.54
N THR A 33 2.48 -2.10 2.39
CA THR A 33 3.06 -0.75 2.32
C THR A 33 3.64 -0.57 0.92
N ALA A 34 3.23 0.50 0.23
CA ALA A 34 3.83 0.89 -1.04
C ALA A 34 4.73 2.09 -0.81
N CYS A 35 5.98 2.04 -1.26
CA CYS A 35 6.93 3.13 -1.16
C CYS A 35 7.18 3.74 -2.53
N ARG A 36 7.13 5.07 -2.60
CA ARG A 36 7.41 5.86 -3.80
C ARG A 36 8.87 6.24 -3.85
N ASP A 37 9.57 5.75 -4.87
CA ASP A 37 10.96 6.12 -5.10
C ASP A 37 11.11 7.57 -5.60
N ALA A 38 12.36 8.05 -5.65
CA ALA A 38 12.69 9.38 -6.15
C ALA A 38 12.40 9.55 -7.66
N ALA A 39 12.25 8.45 -8.40
CA ALA A 39 11.83 8.45 -9.81
C ALA A 39 10.30 8.57 -9.96
N GLY A 40 9.55 8.53 -8.85
CA GLY A 40 8.10 8.66 -8.80
C GLY A 40 7.33 7.36 -8.92
N SER A 41 8.01 6.21 -9.05
CA SER A 41 7.43 4.88 -9.15
C SER A 41 7.07 4.33 -7.78
N TRP A 42 5.94 3.62 -7.71
CA TRP A 42 5.46 2.98 -6.48
C TRP A 42 5.83 1.50 -6.50
N SER A 43 6.61 1.06 -5.52
CA SER A 43 6.95 -0.34 -5.30
C SER A 43 6.31 -0.84 -4.03
N VAL A 44 5.73 -2.05 -4.05
CA VAL A 44 5.18 -2.68 -2.85
C VAL A 44 6.34 -3.25 -2.02
N ALA A 45 6.53 -2.73 -0.81
CA ALA A 45 7.36 -3.33 0.21
C ALA A 45 6.53 -4.44 0.86
N GLY A 46 6.87 -5.69 0.54
CA GLY A 46 6.15 -6.90 0.95
C GLY A 46 6.30 -7.23 2.42
#